data_AF-A0A1G0ENU6-F1
#
_entry.id   AF-A0A1G0ENU6-F1
#
_cell.length_a   1.000
_cell.length_b   1.000
_cell.length_c   1.000
_cell.angle_alpha   90.00
_cell.angle_beta   90.00
_cell.angle_gamma   90.00
#
_symmetry.space_group_name_H-M   'P 1'
#
loop_
_entity.id
_entity.type
_entity.pdbx_description
1 polymer ?
#
loop_
_entity_poly.entity_id
_entity_poly.type
_entity_poly.pdbx_seq_one_letter_code
_entity_poly.pdbx_strand_id
1 'polypeptide(L)'
;MKKLKHEAELFKAALLAGVKYAEGRGVVEFEPTDSASEKLLYIYRLLVHDKVIQPLPEDQVAEKTLRHKLAIWHSKQLPKDHPLLN
;
A
#
# COMPACT_ATOMS: atom_id res chain seq x y z
N MET A 1 11.29 -12.08 3.55
CA MET A 1 9.92 -11.57 3.41
C MET A 1 9.09 -12.09 4.58
N LYS A 2 8.46 -11.22 5.38
CA LYS A 2 7.50 -11.68 6.41
C LYS A 2 6.34 -12.34 5.67
N LYS A 3 6.05 -13.61 5.96
CA LYS A 3 4.89 -14.28 5.39
C LYS A 3 3.63 -13.65 6.01
N LEU A 4 2.91 -12.89 5.21
CA LEU A 4 1.57 -12.41 5.55
C LEU A 4 0.59 -13.53 5.16
N LYS A 5 -0.13 -14.09 6.12
CA LYS A 5 -1.11 -15.15 5.85
C LYS A 5 -2.29 -14.64 5.03
N HIS A 6 -2.70 -13.39 5.26
CA HIS A 6 -3.83 -12.72 4.60
C HIS A 6 -3.37 -11.62 3.63
N GLU A 7 -2.37 -11.88 2.79
CA GLU A 7 -1.78 -10.85 1.91
C GLU A 7 -2.81 -10.17 0.99
N ALA A 8 -3.77 -10.92 0.43
CA ALA A 8 -4.79 -10.37 -0.46
C ALA A 8 -5.76 -9.42 0.26
N GLU A 9 -6.18 -9.76 1.49
CA GLU A 9 -7.07 -8.92 2.30
C GLU A 9 -6.34 -7.69 2.83
N LEU A 10 -5.11 -7.90 3.33
CA LEU A 10 -4.23 -6.81 3.73
C LEU A 10 -3.95 -5.85 2.58
N PHE A 11 -3.77 -6.36 1.37
CA PHE A 11 -3.59 -5.53 0.20
C PHE A 11 -4.82 -4.67 -0.11
N LYS A 12 -6.03 -5.26 -0.09
CA LYS A 12 -7.27 -4.50 -0.31
C LYS A 12 -7.44 -3.39 0.74
N ALA A 13 -7.22 -3.72 2.01
CA ALA A 13 -7.30 -2.76 3.10
C ALA A 13 -6.21 -1.68 2.98
N ALA A 14 -4.99 -2.06 2.60
CA ALA A 14 -3.88 -1.14 2.34
C ALA A 14 -4.19 -0.18 1.20
N LEU A 15 -4.80 -0.67 0.12
CA LEU A 15 -5.17 0.17 -1.02
C LEU A 15 -6.20 1.22 -0.61
N LEU A 16 -7.25 0.81 0.13
CA LEU A 16 -8.25 1.74 0.68
C LEU A 16 -7.63 2.77 1.63
N ALA A 17 -6.73 2.34 2.52
CA ALA A 17 -6.02 3.24 3.42
C ALA A 17 -5.11 4.21 2.66
N GLY A 18 -4.45 3.74 1.59
CA GLY A 18 -3.59 4.54 0.73
C GLY A 18 -4.36 5.58 -0.08
N VAL A 19 -5.53 5.21 -0.63
CA VAL A 19 -6.46 6.12 -1.30
C VAL A 19 -6.88 7.23 -0.33
N LYS A 20 -7.39 6.87 0.85
CA LYS A 20 -7.76 7.85 1.89
C LYS A 20 -6.60 8.74 2.33
N TYR A 21 -5.39 8.19 2.40
CA TYR A 21 -4.19 8.95 2.75
C TYR A 21 -3.85 9.99 1.67
N ALA A 22 -3.97 9.61 0.40
CA ALA A 22 -3.67 10.50 -0.71
C ALA A 22 -4.75 11.59 -0.91
N GLU A 23 -6.03 11.21 -0.81
CA GLU A 23 -7.17 12.13 -0.85
C GLU A 23 -7.17 13.09 0.35
N GLY A 24 -6.92 12.57 1.55
CA GLY A 24 -6.83 13.40 2.76
C GLY A 24 -5.69 14.41 2.74
N ARG A 25 -4.70 14.19 1.87
CA ARG A 25 -3.61 15.12 1.62
C ARG A 25 -3.97 16.20 0.57
N GLY A 26 -5.06 16.03 -0.16
CA GLY A 26 -5.51 16.95 -1.21
C GLY A 26 -4.61 16.97 -2.45
N VAL A 27 -3.80 15.93 -2.66
CA VAL A 27 -2.86 15.86 -3.80
C VAL A 27 -3.39 15.06 -4.98
N VAL A 28 -4.43 14.24 -4.74
CA VAL A 28 -5.07 13.39 -5.75
C VAL A 28 -6.49 13.04 -5.31
N GLU A 29 -7.36 12.81 -6.28
CA GLU A 29 -8.67 12.20 -6.11
C GLU A 29 -8.71 10.97 -7.02
N PHE A 30 -9.08 9.81 -6.48
CA PHE A 30 -9.07 8.56 -7.24
C PHE A 30 -10.49 8.19 -7.65
N GLU A 31 -10.72 8.00 -8.94
CA GLU A 31 -12.04 7.59 -9.43
C GLU A 31 -12.22 6.07 -9.29
N PRO A 32 -13.45 5.55 -9.11
CA PRO A 32 -13.69 4.11 -9.04
C PRO A 32 -13.31 3.36 -10.32
N THR A 33 -13.21 4.05 -11.46
CA THR A 33 -12.81 3.56 -12.78
C THR A 33 -11.30 3.42 -12.96
N ASP A 34 -10.49 4.10 -12.16
CA ASP A 34 -9.03 4.03 -12.24
C ASP A 34 -8.52 2.61 -11.95
N SER A 35 -7.53 2.19 -12.73
CA SER A 35 -6.90 0.87 -12.59
C SER A 35 -6.29 0.70 -11.20
N ALA A 36 -6.56 -0.42 -10.53
CA ALA A 36 -6.00 -0.72 -9.21
C ALA A 36 -4.46 -0.68 -9.19
N SER A 37 -3.81 -1.06 -10.29
CA SER A 37 -2.36 -1.02 -10.45
C SER A 37 -1.80 0.41 -10.54
N GLU A 38 -2.53 1.34 -11.15
CA GLU A 38 -2.14 2.75 -11.23
C GLU A 38 -2.28 3.43 -9.87
N LYS A 39 -3.41 3.20 -9.19
CA LYS A 39 -3.63 3.65 -7.80
C LYS A 39 -2.50 3.15 -6.89
N LEU A 40 -2.17 1.88 -7.00
CA LEU A 40 -1.09 1.26 -6.23
C LEU A 40 0.25 1.97 -6.45
N LEU A 41 0.62 2.21 -7.71
CA LEU A 41 1.88 2.84 -8.07
C LEU A 41 1.95 4.29 -7.56
N TYR A 42 0.84 5.03 -7.69
CA TYR A 42 0.74 6.40 -7.21
C TYR A 42 0.85 6.47 -5.68
N ILE A 43 0.05 5.68 -4.96
CA ILE A 43 0.09 5.62 -3.49
C ILE A 43 1.49 5.25 -3.01
N TYR A 44 2.13 4.26 -3.65
CA TYR A 44 3.49 3.87 -3.32
C TYR A 44 4.47 5.05 -3.49
N ARG A 45 4.42 5.76 -4.62
CA ARG A 45 5.28 6.93 -4.86
C ARG A 45 5.03 8.03 -3.83
N LEU A 46 3.77 8.28 -3.46
CA LEU A 46 3.41 9.25 -2.44
C LEU A 46 4.01 8.86 -1.09
N LEU A 47 3.81 7.62 -0.64
CA LEU A 47 4.36 7.12 0.62
C LEU A 47 5.90 7.15 0.66
N VAL A 48 6.57 6.93 -0.48
CA VAL A 48 8.04 7.07 -0.60
C VAL A 48 8.45 8.53 -0.51
N HIS A 49 7.75 9.42 -1.22
CA HIS A 49 7.98 10.86 -1.18
C HIS A 49 7.84 11.42 0.24
N ASP A 50 6.84 10.91 0.96
CA ASP A 50 6.59 11.18 2.37
C ASP A 50 7.55 10.53 3.36
N LYS A 51 8.48 9.70 2.85
CA LYS A 51 9.41 8.91 3.66
C LYS A 51 8.72 7.97 4.66
N VAL A 52 7.44 7.67 4.42
CA VAL A 52 6.66 6.71 5.22
C VAL A 52 7.11 5.29 4.90
N ILE A 53 7.44 5.01 3.64
CA ILE A 53 8.07 3.76 3.21
C ILE A 53 9.40 4.03 2.52
N GLN A 54 10.32 3.09 2.64
CA GLN A 54 11.59 3.16 1.92
C GLN A 54 11.36 3.01 0.41
N PRO A 55 12.08 3.72 -0.46
CA PRO A 55 12.07 3.44 -1.89
C PRO A 55 12.57 2.01 -2.19
N LEU A 56 12.21 1.51 -3.35
CA LEU A 56 12.76 0.30 -3.96
C LEU A 56 13.72 0.76 -5.06
N PRO A 57 14.78 -0.02 -5.33
CA PRO A 57 15.51 0.10 -6.59
C PRO A 57 14.53 -0.06 -7.75
N GLU A 58 14.73 0.70 -8.83
CA GLU A 58 13.85 0.66 -10.02
C GLU A 58 13.72 -0.77 -10.60
N ASP A 59 14.80 -1.55 -10.56
CA ASP A 59 14.85 -2.95 -10.96
C ASP A 59 13.89 -3.86 -10.16
N GLN A 60 13.49 -3.45 -8.95
CA GLN A 60 12.59 -4.18 -8.07
C GLN A 60 11.17 -3.59 -8.02
N VAL A 61 10.88 -2.55 -8.81
CA VAL A 61 9.54 -1.93 -8.92
C VAL A 61 8.64 -2.81 -9.80
N ALA A 62 8.34 -4.01 -9.30
CA ALA A 62 7.36 -4.91 -9.87
C ALA A 62 6.03 -4.79 -9.11
N GLU A 63 4.91 -4.97 -9.81
CA GLU A 63 3.56 -4.91 -9.22
C GLU A 63 3.45 -5.77 -7.95
N LYS A 64 3.96 -7.00 -7.99
CA LYS A 64 3.97 -7.92 -6.84
C LYS A 64 4.71 -7.34 -5.63
N THR A 65 5.86 -6.72 -5.85
CA THR A 65 6.67 -6.10 -4.79
C THR A 65 5.95 -4.90 -4.18
N LEU A 66 5.29 -4.09 -5.01
CA LEU A 66 4.49 -2.95 -4.56
C LEU A 66 3.30 -3.40 -3.70
N ARG A 67 2.56 -4.42 -4.15
CA ARG A 67 1.45 -5.01 -3.39
C ARG A 67 1.92 -5.47 -2.01
N HIS A 68 3.04 -6.20 -1.96
CA HIS A 68 3.63 -6.68 -0.72
C HIS A 68 4.08 -5.52 0.18
N LYS A 69 4.70 -4.47 -0.37
CA LYS A 69 5.09 -3.29 0.41
C LYS A 69 3.90 -2.55 1.02
N LEU A 70 2.82 -2.36 0.25
CA LEU A 70 1.61 -1.73 0.78
C LEU A 70 1.00 -2.58 1.90
N ALA A 71 0.92 -3.89 1.71
CA ALA A 71 0.42 -4.81 2.74
C ALA A 71 1.29 -4.76 4.01
N ILE A 72 2.62 -4.67 3.88
CA ILE A 72 3.53 -4.46 5.02
C ILE A 72 3.29 -3.11 5.69
N TRP A 73 3.14 -2.03 4.91
CA TRP A 73 2.89 -0.71 5.47
C TRP A 73 1.58 -0.68 6.26
N HIS A 74 0.52 -1.26 5.72
CA HIS A 74 -0.77 -1.29 6.38
C HIS A 74 -0.77 -2.23 7.60
N SER A 75 -0.12 -3.40 7.50
CA SER A 75 0.05 -4.29 8.66
C SER A 75 0.80 -3.65 9.83
N LYS A 76 1.68 -2.68 9.58
CA LYS A 76 2.33 -1.89 10.65
C LYS A 76 1.39 -0.91 11.34
N GLN A 77 0.30 -0.51 10.70
CA GLN A 77 -0.74 0.34 11.29
C GLN A 77 -1.78 -0.46 12.06
N LEU A 78 -1.96 -1.74 11.72
CA LEU A 78 -2.87 -2.62 12.43
C LEU A 78 -2.29 -2.99 13.81
N PRO A 79 -3.15 -3.17 14.83
CA PRO A 79 -2.71 -3.66 16.13
C PRO A 79 -2.06 -5.03 15.99
N LYS A 80 -1.08 -5.34 16.85
CA LYS A 80 -0.30 -6.59 16.77
C LYS A 80 -1.14 -7.86 16.91
N ASP A 81 -2.34 -7.73 17.48
CA ASP A 81 -3.32 -8.80 17.69
C ASP A 81 -4.35 -8.92 16.55
N HIS A 82 -4.17 -8.16 15.46
CA HIS A 82 -5.16 -8.13 14.39
C HIS A 82 -5.27 -9.50 13.69
N PRO A 83 -6.49 -10.01 13.43
CA PRO A 83 -6.70 -11.34 12.83
C PRO A 83 -6.01 -11.53 11.48
N LEU A 84 -5.75 -10.44 10.76
CA LEU A 84 -5.04 -10.45 9.48
C LEU A 84 -3.52 -10.68 9.60
N LEU A 85 -2.95 -10.61 10.81
CA LEU A 85 -1.52 -10.81 11.09
C LEU A 85 -1.21 -12.18 11.71
N ASN A 86 -2.22 -12.93 12.14
CA ASN A 86 -2.11 -14.20 12.86
C ASN A 86 -2.22 -15.43 11.97
#